data_AF-A0A846NCF9-F1
#
_entry.id   AF-A0A846NCF9-F1
#
_cell.length_a   1.000
_cell.length_b   1.000
_cell.length_c   1.000
_cell.angle_alpha   90.00
_cell.angle_beta   90.00
_cell.angle_gamma   90.00
#
_symmetry.space_group_name_H-M   'P 1'
#
loop_
_entity.id
_entity.type
_entity.pdbx_description
1 polymer ?
#
loop_
_entity_poly.entity_id
_entity_poly.type
_entity_poly.pdbx_seq_one_letter_code
_entity_poly.pdbx_strand_id
1 'polypeptide(L)' 'MGKKSGIDSIAVWSQKLGMELTEEEALAVLGQVKLRSHDLKRVLSEDEFREIVEKVKAKT' A
#
# COMPACT_ATOMS: atom_id res chain seq x y z
N MET A 1 -4.00 -2.41 6.89
CA MET A 1 -3.30 -1.14 7.18
C MET A 1 -4.27 0.04 7.09
N GLY A 2 -4.00 1.21 7.70
CA GLY A 2 -5.03 2.26 7.81
C GLY A 2 -4.51 3.69 7.79
N LYS A 3 -5.36 4.67 8.12
CA LYS A 3 -5.10 6.13 7.98
C LYS A 3 -3.83 6.65 8.67
N LYS A 4 -3.33 5.98 9.71
CA LYS A 4 -2.08 6.31 10.43
C LYS A 4 -0.83 5.58 9.88
N SER A 5 -0.97 4.77 8.84
CA SER A 5 0.14 4.03 8.23
C SER A 5 1.06 4.97 7.46
N GLY A 6 2.33 5.01 7.87
CA GLY A 6 3.40 5.71 7.17
C GLY A 6 4.07 4.83 6.11
N ILE A 7 5.15 5.33 5.50
CA ILE A 7 5.92 4.57 4.51
C ILE A 7 6.53 3.30 5.13
N ASP A 8 6.88 3.34 6.42
CA ASP A 8 7.31 2.17 7.19
C ASP A 8 6.27 1.05 7.19
N SER A 9 4.98 1.39 7.23
CA SER A 9 3.91 0.39 7.15
C SER A 9 3.84 -0.26 5.78
N ILE A 10 4.16 0.47 4.71
CA ILE A 10 4.23 -0.06 3.34
C ILE A 10 5.40 -1.03 3.23
N ALA A 11 6.57 -0.65 3.77
CA ALA A 11 7.74 -1.51 3.82
C ALA A 11 7.46 -2.81 4.58
N VAL A 12 6.86 -2.73 5.78
CA VAL A 12 6.50 -3.93 6.57
C VAL A 12 5.51 -4.83 5.83
N TRP A 13 4.47 -4.26 5.21
CA TRP A 13 3.47 -5.05 4.50
C TRP A 13 3.99 -5.67 3.21
N SER A 14 4.78 -4.93 2.46
CA SER A 14 5.44 -5.43 1.25
C SER A 14 6.41 -6.55 1.59
N GLN A 15 7.26 -6.40 2.61
CA GLN A 15 8.11 -7.48 3.11
C GLN A 15 7.31 -8.69 3.60
N LYS A 16 6.24 -8.48 4.38
CA LYS A 16 5.37 -9.56 4.87
C LYS A 16 4.75 -10.38 3.73
N LEU A 17 4.41 -9.71 2.63
CA LEU A 17 3.80 -10.32 1.45
C LEU A 17 4.84 -10.78 0.41
N GLY A 18 6.14 -10.63 0.69
CA GLY A 18 7.21 -10.99 -0.24
C GLY A 18 7.26 -10.12 -1.49
N MET A 19 6.78 -8.88 -1.40
CA MET A 19 6.79 -7.90 -2.49
C MET A 19 7.93 -6.91 -2.25
N GLU A 20 8.78 -6.73 -3.26
CA GLU A 20 9.77 -5.66 -3.28
C GLU A 20 9.19 -4.46 -4.02
N LEU A 21 9.28 -3.28 -3.39
CA LEU A 21 8.85 -2.01 -3.93
C LEU A 21 10.03 -1.05 -3.99
N THR A 22 10.14 -0.32 -5.09
CA THR A 22 11.05 0.83 -5.18
C THR A 22 10.52 1.98 -4.32
N GLU A 23 11.36 3.00 -4.08
CA GLU A 23 10.95 4.19 -3.33
C GLU A 23 9.76 4.91 -4.00
N GLU A 24 9.77 5.00 -5.33
CA GLU A 24 8.68 5.58 -6.12
C GLU A 24 7.40 4.75 -6.03
N GLU A 25 7.51 3.42 -6.15
CA GLU A 25 6.37 2.51 -5.98
C GLU A 25 5.80 2.60 -4.56
N ALA A 26 6.65 2.62 -3.54
CA ALA A 26 6.24 2.73 -2.14
C ALA A 26 5.49 4.05 -1.87
N LEU A 27 5.95 5.16 -2.44
CA LEU A 27 5.27 6.46 -2.37
C LEU A 27 3.92 6.42 -3.10
N ALA A 28 3.86 5.83 -4.28
CA ALA A 28 2.62 5.68 -5.04
C ALA A 28 1.60 4.78 -4.31
N VAL A 29 2.04 3.64 -3.77
CA VAL A 29 1.22 2.74 -2.95
C VAL A 29 0.74 3.46 -1.69
N LEU A 30 1.61 4.21 -1.00
CA LEU A 30 1.22 5.00 0.17
C LEU A 30 0.11 6.00 -0.14
N GLY A 31 0.21 6.69 -1.28
CA GLY A 31 -0.82 7.62 -1.76
C GLY A 31 -2.16 6.92 -1.96
N GLN A 32 -2.16 5.80 -2.68
CA GLN A 32 -3.37 5.00 -2.92
C GLN A 32 -3.97 4.43 -1.64
N VAL A 33 -3.14 3.91 -0.73
CA VAL A 33 -3.56 3.39 0.57
C VAL A 33 -4.21 4.48 1.42
N LYS A 34 -3.62 5.68 1.45
CA LYS A 34 -4.20 6.82 2.19
C LYS A 34 -5.55 7.23 1.62
N LEU A 35 -5.67 7.27 0.30
CA LEU A 35 -6.91 7.63 -0.39
C LEU A 35 -8.01 6.60 -0.10
N ARG A 36 -7.69 5.31 -0.21
CA ARG A 36 -8.59 4.19 0.12
C ARG A 36 -8.98 4.18 1.60
N SER A 37 -8.01 4.42 2.49
CA SER A 37 -8.23 4.49 3.95
C SER A 37 -9.05 5.70 4.38
N HIS A 38 -9.05 6.77 3.59
CA HIS A 38 -9.85 7.96 3.89
C HIS A 38 -11.34 7.69 3.64
N ASP A 39 -11.65 6.97 2.57
CA ASP A 39 -13.02 6.59 2.18
C ASP A 39 -13.55 5.41 3.01
N LEU A 40 -12.67 4.44 3.28
CA LEU A 40 -12.98 3.29 4.11
C LEU A 40 -13.05 3.70 5.59
N LYS A 41 -14.21 3.46 6.23
CA LYS A 41 -14.36 3.47 7.70
C LYS A 41 -13.67 2.28 8.39
N ARG A 42 -12.80 1.55 7.68
CA ARG A 42 -12.10 0.33 8.14
C ARG A 42 -10.65 0.32 7.65
N VAL A 43 -9.86 -0.60 8.20
CA VAL A 43 -8.50 -0.88 7.70
C VAL A 43 -8.56 -1.66 6.38
N LEU A 44 -7.54 -1.46 5.53
CA LEU A 44 -7.30 -2.30 4.36
C LEU A 44 -6.85 -3.70 4.78
N SER A 45 -7.37 -4.69 4.07
CA SER A 45 -6.91 -6.08 4.09
C SER A 45 -5.63 -6.28 3.28
N GLU A 46 -4.99 -7.43 3.47
CA GLU A 46 -3.78 -7.83 2.74
C GLU A 46 -4.03 -7.96 1.24
N ASP A 47 -5.17 -8.50 0.84
CA ASP A 47 -5.58 -8.59 -0.57
C ASP A 47 -5.76 -7.21 -1.21
N GLU A 48 -6.43 -6.28 -0.52
CA GLU A 48 -6.60 -4.91 -1.02
C GLU A 48 -5.26 -4.18 -1.16
N PHE A 49 -4.33 -4.43 -0.25
CA PHE A 49 -2.99 -3.86 -0.36
C PHE A 49 -2.24 -4.45 -1.56
N ARG A 50 -2.33 -5.78 -1.76
CA ARG A 50 -1.73 -6.44 -2.91
C ARG A 50 -2.28 -5.91 -4.22
N GLU A 51 -3.60 -5.74 -4.35
CA GLU A 51 -4.22 -5.13 -5.52
C GLU A 51 -3.67 -3.71 -5.80
N ILE A 52 -3.46 -2.91 -4.75
CA ILE A 52 -2.89 -1.57 -4.90
C ILE A 52 -1.45 -1.66 -5.39
N VAL A 53 -0.65 -2.54 -4.79
CA VAL A 53 0.73 -2.77 -5.19
C VAL A 53 0.79 -3.19 -6.66
N GLU A 54 0.06 -4.23 -7.05
CA GLU A 54 0.05 -4.70 -8.45
C GLU A 54 -0.40 -3.62 -9.42
N LYS A 55 -1.40 -2.79 -9.06
CA LYS A 55 -1.81 -1.65 -9.88
C LYS A 55 -0.72 -0.60 -10.03
N VAL A 56 0.08 -0.36 -9.00
CA VAL A 56 1.21 0.56 -9.07
C VAL A 56 2.31 -0.03 -9.94
N LYS A 57 2.70 -1.30 -9.72
CA LYS A 57 3.73 -1.98 -10.52
C LYS A 57 3.35 -2.12 -12.00
N ALA A 58 2.05 -2.27 -12.30
CA ALA A 58 1.56 -2.37 -13.68
C ALA A 58 1.51 -1.02 -14.42
N LYS A 59 1.67 0.10 -13.71
CA LYS A 59 1.55 1.46 -14.27
C LYS A 59 2.91 2.18 -14.43
N THR A 60 3.98 1.57 -13.92
CA THR A 60 5.38 2.00 -14.01
C THR A 60 6.09 1.14 -15.04
#